data_AF-A0A7S4MKB0-F1
#
_entry.id   AF-A0A7S4MKB0-F1
#
_cell.length_a   1.000
_cell.length_b   1.000
_cell.length_c   1.000
_cell.angle_alpha   90.00
_cell.angle_beta   90.00
_cell.angle_gamma   90.00
#
_symmetry.space_group_name_H-M   'P 1'
#
loop_
_entity.id
_entity.type
_entity.pdbx_description
1 polymer ?
#
loop_
_entity_poly.entity_id
_entity_poly.type
_entity_poly.pdbx_seq_one_letter_code
_entity_poly.pdbx_strand_id
1 'polypeptide(L)'
;IHGAWFDPSNPVVKFSGNLRDDLFNWMYDMEAKIDLCLCLGTSLSGMNADRVAKTPAKRMIRGDAGILGTVIINLQQTPLDKKSAVRVWAKLDDVFSMIASKLALDMTKDYAPKLSSRMKNKYEVPYNRNGVLDTTSKMILNMNSGEEIRICVPGASNEDCRGVVKRKDAEGNYVVVIDEEGETKHRVFGRWFVLEAMEGKLPMLPLVNTNPHIINS
;
A
#
# COMPACT_ATOMS: atom_id res chain seq x y z
N ILE A 1 -2.93 -5.47 10.64
CA ILE A 1 -2.87 -5.50 9.17
C ILE A 1 -1.89 -6.62 8.83
N HIS A 2 -2.34 -7.73 8.22
CA HIS A 2 -1.49 -8.91 8.01
C HIS A 2 -0.65 -8.79 6.73
N GLY A 3 -0.26 -7.58 6.33
CA GLY A 3 0.36 -7.33 5.03
C GLY A 3 -0.61 -7.38 3.85
N ALA A 4 -0.07 -7.26 2.65
CA ALA A 4 -0.79 -7.41 1.39
C ALA A 4 -0.01 -8.30 0.42
N TRP A 5 -0.73 -9.11 -0.36
CA TRP A 5 -0.12 -10.01 -1.34
C TRP A 5 0.67 -9.26 -2.43
N PHE A 6 0.27 -8.03 -2.69
CA PHE A 6 0.82 -7.16 -3.73
C PHE A 6 1.62 -5.97 -3.17
N ASP A 7 1.87 -5.93 -1.87
CA ASP A 7 2.81 -4.98 -1.26
C ASP A 7 4.05 -5.74 -0.80
N PRO A 8 5.14 -5.75 -1.57
CA PRO A 8 6.31 -6.51 -1.19
C PRO A 8 7.10 -5.88 -0.04
N SER A 9 6.76 -4.65 0.36
CA SER A 9 7.33 -3.95 1.52
C SER A 9 6.56 -4.21 2.82
N ASN A 10 5.44 -4.93 2.71
CA ASN A 10 4.60 -5.39 3.80
C ASN A 10 3.89 -6.68 3.36
N PRO A 11 4.66 -7.76 3.07
CA PRO A 11 4.09 -8.99 2.54
C PRO A 11 3.16 -9.64 3.56
N VAL A 12 2.33 -10.57 3.09
CA VAL A 12 1.38 -11.24 3.99
C VAL A 12 2.10 -12.03 5.07
N VAL A 13 1.80 -11.69 6.32
CA VAL A 13 2.35 -12.37 7.50
C VAL A 13 1.35 -13.42 7.98
N LYS A 14 1.81 -14.65 8.20
CA LYS A 14 1.01 -15.73 8.79
C LYS A 14 0.59 -15.34 10.22
N PHE A 15 -0.47 -15.95 10.76
CA PHE A 15 -1.03 -15.62 12.08
C PHE A 15 -0.04 -15.67 13.27
N SER A 16 1.10 -16.34 13.11
CA SER A 16 2.18 -16.44 14.11
C SER A 16 3.36 -15.49 13.90
N GLY A 17 3.34 -14.65 12.86
CA GLY A 17 4.44 -13.73 12.56
C GLY A 17 4.23 -12.33 13.14
N ASN A 18 5.28 -11.50 13.04
CA ASN A 18 5.25 -10.13 13.55
C ASN A 18 4.63 -9.18 12.51
N LEU A 19 3.71 -8.34 12.97
CA LEU A 19 3.15 -7.28 12.13
C LEU A 19 4.10 -6.09 12.11
N ARG A 20 4.04 -5.30 11.04
CA ARG A 20 4.69 -3.99 11.00
C ARG A 20 4.06 -3.05 12.05
N ASP A 21 4.82 -2.75 13.09
CA ASP A 21 4.36 -1.93 14.22
C ASP A 21 3.97 -0.52 13.79
N ASP A 22 4.66 0.06 12.82
CA ASP A 22 4.35 1.39 12.29
C ASP A 22 2.95 1.43 11.64
N LEU A 23 2.63 0.44 10.80
CA LEU A 23 1.31 0.31 10.17
C LEU A 23 0.22 -0.07 11.17
N PHE A 24 0.57 -0.88 12.17
CA PHE A 24 -0.33 -1.22 13.26
C PHE A 24 -0.69 0.03 14.08
N ASN A 25 0.29 0.81 14.50
CA ASN A 25 0.11 2.06 15.24
C ASN A 25 -0.68 3.07 14.40
N TRP A 26 -0.35 3.20 13.11
CA TRP A 26 -1.10 4.09 12.23
C TRP A 26 -2.58 3.70 12.13
N MET A 27 -2.90 2.41 12.07
CA MET A 27 -4.28 1.92 12.09
C MET A 27 -5.00 2.31 13.39
N TYR A 28 -4.35 2.25 14.54
CA TYR A 28 -4.92 2.69 15.83
C TYR A 28 -5.18 4.20 15.84
N ASP A 29 -4.24 4.99 15.34
CA ASP A 29 -4.40 6.44 15.23
C ASP A 29 -5.55 6.82 14.31
N MET A 30 -5.71 6.11 13.19
CA MET A 30 -6.83 6.30 12.27
C MET A 30 -8.15 5.84 12.89
N GLU A 31 -8.18 4.71 13.60
CA GLU A 31 -9.36 4.23 14.31
C GLU A 31 -9.92 5.30 15.27
N ALA A 32 -9.05 6.04 15.97
CA ALA A 32 -9.48 7.09 16.90
C ALA A 32 -10.07 8.32 16.18
N LYS A 33 -9.59 8.64 14.98
CA LYS A 33 -9.91 9.87 14.25
C LYS A 33 -11.08 9.71 13.27
N ILE A 34 -11.33 8.50 12.78
CA ILE A 34 -12.29 8.25 11.70
C ILE A 34 -13.73 8.60 12.09
N ASP A 35 -14.41 9.35 11.22
CA ASP A 35 -15.84 9.66 11.30
C ASP A 35 -16.67 8.81 10.32
N LEU A 36 -16.09 8.43 9.19
CA LEU A 36 -16.67 7.60 8.13
C LEU A 36 -15.71 6.48 7.71
N CYS A 37 -16.17 5.24 7.72
CA CYS A 37 -15.44 4.10 7.17
C CYS A 37 -16.17 3.50 5.94
N LEU A 38 -15.46 3.33 4.82
CA LEU A 38 -15.94 2.58 3.66
C LEU A 38 -15.37 1.15 3.68
N CYS A 39 -16.24 0.16 3.81
CA CYS A 39 -15.88 -1.26 3.70
C CYS A 39 -16.22 -1.77 2.30
N LEU A 40 -15.20 -2.00 1.48
CA LEU A 40 -15.32 -2.35 0.06
C LEU A 40 -14.92 -3.81 -0.16
N GLY A 41 -15.84 -4.67 -0.58
CA GLY A 41 -15.53 -6.05 -0.97
C GLY A 41 -14.94 -6.93 0.14
N THR A 42 -15.19 -6.59 1.42
CA THR A 42 -14.68 -7.32 2.58
C THR A 42 -15.81 -8.04 3.33
N SER A 43 -15.52 -9.24 3.82
CA SER A 43 -16.45 -10.02 4.65
C SER A 43 -16.48 -9.57 6.11
N LEU A 44 -15.51 -8.77 6.56
CA LEU A 44 -15.37 -8.32 7.96
C LEU A 44 -15.39 -9.51 8.95
N SER A 45 -14.60 -10.53 8.64
CA SER A 45 -14.63 -11.88 9.23
C SER A 45 -13.98 -12.01 10.61
N GLY A 46 -13.75 -10.90 11.33
CA GLY A 46 -13.21 -10.90 12.68
C GLY A 46 -11.72 -10.57 12.77
N MET A 47 -11.12 -10.02 11.71
CA MET A 47 -9.73 -9.58 11.77
C MET A 47 -9.59 -8.36 12.68
N ASN A 48 -8.38 -8.16 13.22
CA ASN A 48 -8.11 -6.97 14.03
C ASN A 48 -8.36 -5.67 13.25
N ALA A 49 -8.14 -5.68 11.93
CA ALA A 49 -8.42 -4.54 11.05
C ALA A 49 -9.90 -4.12 11.01
N ASP A 50 -10.83 -5.04 11.30
CA ASP A 50 -12.27 -4.73 11.31
C ASP A 50 -12.64 -3.69 12.37
N ARG A 51 -11.77 -3.44 13.36
CA ARG A 51 -11.93 -2.38 14.36
C ARG A 51 -12.17 -1.01 13.71
N VAL A 52 -11.51 -0.74 12.57
CA VAL A 52 -11.63 0.53 11.83
C VAL A 52 -13.04 0.72 11.28
N ALA A 53 -13.76 -0.38 11.01
CA ALA A 53 -15.17 -0.37 10.63
C ALA A 53 -16.11 -0.43 11.85
N LYS A 54 -15.74 -1.16 12.91
CA LYS A 54 -16.57 -1.33 14.12
C LYS A 54 -16.68 -0.03 14.92
N THR A 55 -15.60 0.73 15.03
CA THR A 55 -15.51 1.91 15.88
C THR A 55 -16.42 3.05 15.42
N PRO A 56 -16.37 3.55 14.17
CA PRO A 56 -17.30 4.56 13.70
C PRO A 56 -18.76 4.08 13.70
N ALA A 57 -19.03 2.81 13.37
CA ALA A 57 -20.37 2.22 13.49
C ALA A 57 -20.94 2.30 14.92
N LYS A 58 -20.14 1.94 15.94
CA LYS A 58 -20.55 2.03 17.35
C LYS A 58 -20.76 3.48 17.80
N ARG A 59 -19.86 4.38 17.40
CA ARG A 59 -19.94 5.81 17.74
C ARG A 59 -21.18 6.47 17.14
N MET A 60 -21.52 6.14 15.89
CA MET A 60 -22.77 6.56 15.25
C MET A 60 -23.99 6.06 16.03
N ILE A 61 -24.04 4.77 16.39
CA ILE A 61 -25.17 4.19 17.16
C ILE A 61 -25.33 4.88 18.53
N ARG A 62 -24.23 5.28 19.16
CA ARG A 62 -24.24 6.02 20.44
C ARG A 62 -24.73 7.46 20.28
N GLY A 63 -24.72 8.01 19.05
CA GLY A 63 -25.10 9.39 18.77
C GLY A 63 -23.96 10.40 18.97
N ASP A 64 -22.71 9.97 18.83
CA ASP A 64 -21.56 10.88 18.90
C ASP A 64 -21.65 11.95 17.80
N ALA A 65 -21.48 13.22 18.19
CA ALA A 65 -21.54 14.34 17.26
C ALA A 65 -20.47 14.23 16.16
N GLY A 66 -20.88 14.49 14.92
CA GLY A 66 -19.98 14.50 13.75
C GLY A 66 -19.62 13.12 13.20
N ILE A 67 -20.18 12.02 13.72
CA ILE A 67 -19.85 10.67 13.26
C ILE A 67 -20.85 10.17 12.21
N LEU A 68 -20.33 9.87 11.02
CA LEU A 68 -21.10 9.38 9.87
C LEU A 68 -21.29 7.86 9.90
N GLY A 69 -20.38 7.13 10.56
CA GLY A 69 -20.48 5.68 10.75
C GLY A 69 -19.78 4.87 9.68
N THR A 70 -20.37 3.73 9.33
CA THR A 70 -19.73 2.76 8.43
C THR A 70 -20.63 2.44 7.24
N VAL A 71 -20.09 2.55 6.03
CA VAL A 71 -20.76 2.16 4.79
C VAL A 71 -20.17 0.87 4.30
N ILE A 72 -21.02 -0.10 3.95
CA ILE A 72 -20.57 -1.43 3.49
C ILE A 72 -21.09 -1.67 2.08
N ILE A 73 -20.16 -1.84 1.13
CA ILE A 73 -20.44 -2.21 -0.26
C ILE A 73 -19.81 -3.57 -0.52
N ASN A 74 -20.65 -4.58 -0.64
CA ASN A 74 -20.23 -5.97 -0.82
C ASN A 74 -21.39 -6.82 -1.35
N LEU A 75 -21.09 -7.93 -2.01
CA LEU A 75 -22.11 -8.89 -2.46
C LEU A 75 -22.58 -9.82 -1.34
N GLN A 76 -21.69 -10.14 -0.40
CA GLN A 76 -21.95 -11.09 0.69
C GLN A 76 -22.34 -10.39 2.00
N GLN A 77 -23.03 -11.15 2.87
CA GLN A 77 -23.38 -10.67 4.20
C GLN A 77 -22.14 -10.48 5.08
N THR A 78 -22.21 -9.50 5.96
CA THR A 78 -21.15 -9.20 6.92
C THR A 78 -21.71 -9.13 8.35
N PRO A 79 -20.91 -9.43 9.39
CA PRO A 79 -21.35 -9.28 10.78
C PRO A 79 -21.72 -7.85 11.18
N LEU A 80 -21.32 -6.84 10.41
CA LEU A 80 -21.60 -5.43 10.67
C LEU A 80 -22.80 -4.87 9.89
N ASP A 81 -23.48 -5.65 9.05
CA ASP A 81 -24.57 -5.15 8.19
C ASP A 81 -25.63 -4.36 8.98
N LYS A 82 -26.09 -4.91 10.12
CA LYS A 82 -27.11 -4.28 11.00
C LYS A 82 -26.63 -3.02 11.73
N LYS A 83 -25.32 -2.77 11.75
CA LYS A 83 -24.68 -1.64 12.45
C LYS A 83 -24.12 -0.61 11.48
N SER A 84 -24.21 -0.86 10.17
CA SER A 84 -23.77 0.07 9.14
C SER A 84 -24.74 1.23 9.00
N ALA A 85 -24.22 2.40 8.65
CA ALA A 85 -25.00 3.57 8.25
C ALA A 85 -25.72 3.31 6.92
N VAL A 86 -25.00 2.69 5.98
CA VAL A 86 -25.50 2.33 4.66
C VAL A 86 -24.97 0.96 4.26
N ARG A 87 -25.86 0.10 3.76
CA ARG A 87 -25.51 -1.21 3.18
C ARG A 87 -25.91 -1.28 1.71
N VAL A 88 -24.95 -1.55 0.83
CA VAL A 88 -25.17 -1.65 -0.63
C VAL A 88 -24.79 -3.03 -1.16
N TRP A 89 -25.78 -3.76 -1.67
CA TRP A 89 -25.63 -5.10 -2.26
C TRP A 89 -25.38 -5.01 -3.76
N ALA A 90 -24.14 -4.74 -4.15
CA ALA A 90 -23.78 -4.57 -5.56
C ALA A 90 -22.29 -4.82 -5.80
N LYS A 91 -21.91 -4.93 -7.09
CA LYS A 91 -20.50 -4.91 -7.50
C LYS A 91 -19.93 -3.53 -7.24
N LEU A 92 -18.64 -3.48 -6.88
CA LEU A 92 -17.95 -2.22 -6.63
C LEU A 92 -17.96 -1.31 -7.86
N ASP A 93 -17.71 -1.85 -9.05
CA ASP A 93 -17.65 -1.08 -10.29
C ASP A 93 -18.97 -0.33 -10.58
N ASP A 94 -20.11 -0.98 -10.37
CA ASP A 94 -21.43 -0.37 -10.57
C ASP A 94 -21.63 0.81 -9.59
N VAL A 95 -21.33 0.57 -8.31
CA VAL A 95 -21.51 1.57 -7.25
C VAL A 95 -20.57 2.76 -7.46
N PHE A 96 -19.30 2.51 -7.76
CA PHE A 96 -18.32 3.58 -7.98
C PHE A 96 -18.57 4.33 -9.28
N SER A 97 -19.11 3.69 -10.32
CA SER A 97 -19.56 4.41 -11.52
C SER A 97 -20.68 5.40 -11.20
N MET A 98 -21.64 4.99 -10.37
CA MET A 98 -22.72 5.88 -9.91
C MET A 98 -22.21 7.00 -8.99
N ILE A 99 -21.29 6.69 -8.08
CA ILE A 99 -20.66 7.69 -7.19
C ILE A 99 -19.86 8.69 -8.01
N ALA A 100 -19.04 8.24 -8.95
CA ALA A 100 -18.24 9.10 -9.81
C ALA A 100 -19.13 10.07 -10.61
N SER A 101 -20.22 9.57 -11.19
CA SER A 101 -21.22 10.40 -11.88
C SER A 101 -21.83 11.46 -10.95
N LYS A 102 -22.25 11.07 -9.74
CA LYS A 102 -22.82 12.00 -8.75
C LYS A 102 -21.84 13.05 -8.26
N LEU A 103 -20.57 12.69 -8.14
CA LEU A 103 -19.49 13.59 -7.74
C LEU A 103 -18.92 14.39 -8.92
N ALA A 104 -19.48 14.24 -10.13
CA ALA A 104 -18.98 14.83 -11.37
C ALA A 104 -17.48 14.58 -11.60
N LEU A 105 -17.01 13.37 -11.24
CA LEU A 105 -15.63 12.95 -11.44
C LEU A 105 -15.42 12.51 -12.89
N ASP A 106 -14.38 13.07 -13.51
CA ASP A 106 -13.93 12.64 -14.82
C ASP A 106 -13.09 11.36 -14.70
N MET A 107 -13.74 10.24 -15.02
CA MET A 107 -13.14 8.90 -15.02
C MET A 107 -12.40 8.57 -16.32
N THR A 108 -12.38 9.47 -17.31
CA THR A 108 -11.60 9.29 -18.55
C THR A 108 -10.14 9.67 -18.37
N LYS A 109 -9.83 10.43 -17.31
CA LYS A 109 -8.46 10.79 -16.97
C LYS A 109 -7.67 9.56 -16.54
N ASP A 110 -6.56 9.35 -17.22
CA ASP A 110 -5.56 8.40 -16.81
C ASP A 110 -4.81 8.94 -15.59
N TYR A 111 -5.20 8.47 -14.41
CA TYR A 111 -4.51 8.74 -13.15
C TYR A 111 -3.29 7.82 -12.95
N ALA A 112 -2.99 6.91 -13.89
CA ALA A 112 -1.83 6.04 -13.76
C ALA A 112 -0.53 6.87 -13.77
N PRO A 113 0.35 6.65 -12.80
CA PRO A 113 1.60 7.40 -12.72
C PRO A 113 2.49 7.15 -13.94
N LYS A 114 2.99 8.23 -14.55
CA LYS A 114 3.78 8.18 -15.80
C LYS A 114 5.27 8.37 -15.50
N LEU A 115 6.03 7.28 -15.62
CA LEU A 115 7.49 7.33 -15.57
C LEU A 115 8.05 7.68 -16.95
N SER A 116 8.91 8.70 -17.02
CA SER A 116 9.59 9.10 -18.26
C SER A 116 10.52 7.98 -18.76
N SER A 117 10.40 7.62 -20.04
CA SER A 117 11.30 6.65 -20.69
C SER A 117 12.74 7.13 -20.79
N ARG A 118 12.97 8.46 -20.74
CA ARG A 118 14.31 9.07 -20.79
C ARG A 118 15.20 8.65 -19.62
N MET A 119 14.60 8.33 -18.47
CA MET A 119 15.31 7.92 -17.25
C MET A 119 15.90 6.51 -17.36
N LYS A 120 15.50 5.70 -18.36
CA LYS A 120 16.01 4.33 -18.58
C LYS A 120 16.01 3.47 -17.30
N ASN A 121 14.95 3.56 -16.50
CA ASN A 121 14.79 2.91 -15.20
C ASN A 121 15.87 3.21 -14.15
N LYS A 122 16.58 4.33 -14.25
CA LYS A 122 17.52 4.81 -13.24
C LYS A 122 16.99 6.13 -12.70
N TYR A 123 16.79 6.18 -11.39
CA TYR A 123 16.09 7.28 -10.75
C TYR A 123 16.96 7.88 -9.65
N GLU A 124 17.22 9.17 -9.74
CA GLU A 124 17.85 9.92 -8.64
C GLU A 124 16.80 10.11 -7.54
N VAL A 125 17.10 9.63 -6.34
CA VAL A 125 16.20 9.67 -5.20
C VAL A 125 16.95 10.22 -3.96
N PRO A 126 16.32 11.05 -3.12
CA PRO A 126 16.94 11.67 -1.95
C PRO A 126 16.98 10.71 -0.74
N TYR A 127 17.52 9.52 -0.93
CA TYR A 127 17.65 8.52 0.13
C TYR A 127 19.06 7.94 0.14
N ASN A 128 19.51 7.54 1.32
CA ASN A 128 20.79 6.88 1.48
C ASN A 128 20.73 5.39 1.11
N ARG A 129 21.86 4.70 1.27
CA ARG A 129 22.03 3.26 0.98
C ARG A 129 21.08 2.32 1.76
N ASN A 130 20.49 2.79 2.85
CA ASN A 130 19.54 2.03 3.66
C ASN A 130 18.09 2.38 3.33
N GLY A 131 17.85 3.21 2.32
CA GLY A 131 16.51 3.64 1.92
C GLY A 131 15.89 4.69 2.85
N VAL A 132 16.67 5.28 3.76
CA VAL A 132 16.22 6.36 4.65
C VAL A 132 16.39 7.69 3.92
N LEU A 133 15.39 8.57 4.04
CA LEU A 133 15.42 9.91 3.45
C LEU A 133 16.67 10.66 3.94
N ASP A 134 17.42 11.22 3.01
CA ASP A 134 18.69 11.90 3.28
C ASP A 134 18.74 13.21 2.50
N THR A 135 19.00 14.31 3.21
CA THR A 135 19.10 15.65 2.61
C THR A 135 20.51 15.97 2.11
N THR A 136 21.49 15.14 2.46
CA THR A 136 22.91 15.35 2.18
C THR A 136 23.44 14.48 1.05
N SER A 137 22.76 13.38 0.76
CA SER A 137 23.14 12.46 -0.30
C SER A 137 21.92 12.05 -1.14
N LYS A 138 22.20 11.68 -2.38
CA LYS A 138 21.22 11.07 -3.27
C LYS A 138 21.72 9.71 -3.69
N MET A 139 20.80 8.84 -4.05
CA MET A 139 21.10 7.52 -4.59
C MET A 139 20.50 7.39 -5.99
N ILE A 140 21.18 6.65 -6.86
CA ILE A 140 20.56 6.15 -8.07
C ILE A 140 19.86 4.83 -7.76
N LEU A 141 18.53 4.87 -7.70
CA LEU A 141 17.69 3.68 -7.68
C LEU A 141 17.60 3.10 -9.10
N ASN A 142 18.31 2.00 -9.33
CA ASN A 142 18.35 1.30 -10.59
C ASN A 142 17.30 0.16 -10.60
N MET A 143 16.29 0.31 -11.45
CA MET A 143 15.19 -0.63 -11.62
C MET A 143 15.27 -1.34 -12.99
N ASN A 144 16.46 -1.48 -13.56
CA ASN A 144 16.65 -2.27 -14.78
C ASN A 144 16.62 -3.77 -14.49
N SER A 145 16.20 -4.55 -15.49
CA SER A 145 16.23 -6.01 -15.41
C SER A 145 17.64 -6.52 -15.10
N GLY A 146 17.74 -7.48 -14.20
CA GLY A 146 19.00 -8.06 -13.74
C GLY A 146 19.60 -7.37 -12.52
N GLU A 147 19.09 -6.19 -12.13
CA GLU A 147 19.66 -5.48 -10.99
C GLU A 147 19.28 -6.12 -9.67
N GLU A 148 20.29 -6.32 -8.82
CA GLU A 148 20.13 -6.85 -7.47
C GLU A 148 19.54 -5.80 -6.53
N ILE A 149 18.57 -6.25 -5.73
CA ILE A 149 17.85 -5.43 -4.76
C ILE A 149 17.74 -6.14 -3.41
N ARG A 150 17.46 -5.36 -2.38
CA ARG A 150 17.18 -5.83 -1.02
C ARG A 150 15.99 -5.07 -0.45
N ILE A 151 15.12 -5.77 0.28
CA ILE A 151 14.08 -5.13 1.10
C ILE A 151 14.74 -4.43 2.28
N CYS A 152 14.44 -3.14 2.46
CA CYS A 152 15.08 -2.30 3.47
C CYS A 152 14.10 -1.68 4.46
N VAL A 153 12.92 -2.29 4.63
CA VAL A 153 11.92 -1.85 5.59
C VAL A 153 12.11 -2.59 6.92
N PRO A 154 12.46 -1.89 8.01
CA PRO A 154 12.59 -2.48 9.33
C PRO A 154 11.30 -3.12 9.82
N GLY A 155 11.41 -4.31 10.41
CA GLY A 155 10.28 -5.06 10.96
C GLY A 155 9.37 -5.70 9.92
N ALA A 156 9.67 -5.57 8.62
CA ALA A 156 9.01 -6.38 7.60
C ALA A 156 9.42 -7.84 7.75
N SER A 157 8.50 -8.78 7.51
CA SER A 157 8.82 -10.21 7.64
C SER A 157 9.84 -10.71 6.62
N ASN A 158 10.06 -9.95 5.54
CA ASN A 158 11.08 -10.16 4.52
C ASN A 158 12.17 -9.07 4.55
N GLU A 159 12.38 -8.42 5.70
CA GLU A 159 13.50 -7.51 5.91
C GLU A 159 14.82 -8.19 5.53
N ASP A 160 15.69 -7.44 4.85
CA ASP A 160 16.97 -7.90 4.32
C ASP A 160 16.93 -9.02 3.26
N CYS A 161 15.75 -9.54 2.90
CA CYS A 161 15.63 -10.47 1.77
C CYS A 161 16.16 -9.83 0.49
N ARG A 162 16.95 -10.60 -0.25
CA ARG A 162 17.56 -10.20 -1.51
C ARG A 162 16.74 -10.69 -2.69
N GLY A 163 16.88 -9.99 -3.81
CA GLY A 163 16.17 -10.32 -5.02
C GLY A 163 16.76 -9.65 -6.24
N VAL A 164 16.09 -9.81 -7.36
CA VAL A 164 16.49 -9.27 -8.65
C VAL A 164 15.27 -8.67 -9.35
N VAL A 165 15.45 -7.49 -9.94
CA VAL A 165 14.46 -6.90 -10.85
C VAL A 165 14.37 -7.75 -12.12
N LYS A 166 13.19 -8.26 -12.47
CA LYS A 166 13.04 -9.14 -13.64
C LYS A 166 12.52 -8.43 -14.87
N ARG A 167 11.42 -7.68 -14.75
CA ARG A 167 10.77 -7.03 -15.90
C ARG A 167 9.79 -5.96 -15.43
N LYS A 168 9.15 -5.31 -16.40
CA LYS A 168 7.87 -4.62 -16.20
C LYS A 168 6.70 -5.51 -16.63
N ASP A 169 5.56 -5.39 -15.97
CA ASP A 169 4.30 -5.96 -16.45
C ASP A 169 3.67 -5.09 -17.57
N ALA A 170 2.51 -5.49 -18.08
CA ALA A 170 1.79 -4.75 -19.12
C ALA A 170 1.35 -3.35 -18.65
N GLU A 171 1.18 -3.18 -17.34
CA GLU A 171 0.88 -1.91 -16.70
C GLU A 171 2.15 -1.15 -16.30
N GLY A 172 3.34 -1.55 -16.74
CA GLY A 172 4.59 -0.83 -16.45
C GLY A 172 5.04 -0.87 -14.99
N ASN A 173 4.42 -1.69 -14.13
CA ASN A 173 4.87 -1.93 -12.75
C ASN A 173 6.09 -2.84 -12.76
N TYR A 174 6.93 -2.74 -11.72
CA TYR A 174 8.16 -3.53 -11.64
C TYR A 174 7.88 -4.90 -11.03
N VAL A 175 8.19 -5.95 -11.78
CA VAL A 175 8.20 -7.33 -11.27
C VAL A 175 9.60 -7.64 -10.76
N VAL A 176 9.69 -7.96 -9.48
CA VAL A 176 10.92 -8.44 -8.85
C VAL A 176 10.73 -9.89 -8.39
N VAL A 177 11.84 -10.57 -8.23
CA VAL A 177 11.90 -11.92 -7.68
C VAL A 177 12.74 -11.85 -6.41
N ILE A 178 12.16 -12.25 -5.28
CA ILE A 178 12.78 -12.18 -3.96
C ILE A 178 12.86 -13.59 -3.38
N ASP A 179 13.99 -13.92 -2.79
CA ASP A 179 14.16 -15.17 -2.05
C ASP A 179 13.69 -14.96 -0.60
N GLU A 180 12.53 -15.52 -0.26
CA GLU A 180 11.89 -15.41 1.04
C GLU A 180 11.73 -16.81 1.65
N GLU A 181 12.30 -17.07 2.82
CA GLU A 181 12.16 -18.36 3.54
C GLU A 181 12.60 -19.60 2.71
N GLY A 182 13.56 -19.44 1.80
CA GLY A 182 14.02 -20.51 0.91
C GLY A 182 13.12 -20.75 -0.31
N GLU A 183 12.09 -19.93 -0.51
CA GLU A 183 11.25 -19.95 -1.70
C GLU A 183 11.44 -18.67 -2.52
N THR A 184 11.56 -18.84 -3.83
CA THR A 184 11.61 -17.73 -4.79
C THR A 184 10.20 -17.23 -5.07
N LYS A 185 9.92 -15.97 -4.71
CA LYS A 185 8.59 -15.36 -4.86
C LYS A 185 8.58 -14.20 -5.82
N HIS A 186 7.55 -14.15 -6.66
CA HIS A 186 7.28 -13.02 -7.54
C HIS A 186 6.52 -11.93 -6.79
N ARG A 187 7.01 -10.70 -6.93
CA ARG A 187 6.49 -9.52 -6.25
C ARG A 187 6.35 -8.40 -7.26
N VAL A 188 5.30 -7.59 -7.12
CA VAL A 188 5.02 -6.46 -8.00
C VAL A 188 5.12 -5.18 -7.18
N PHE A 189 5.97 -4.26 -7.62
CA PHE A 189 6.06 -2.92 -7.10
C PHE A 189 5.43 -1.95 -8.07
N GLY A 190 4.37 -1.28 -7.63
CA GLY A 190 3.66 -0.31 -8.46
C GLY A 190 4.56 0.87 -8.84
N ARG A 191 4.57 1.27 -10.11
CA ARG A 191 5.43 2.38 -10.61
C ARG A 191 5.22 3.72 -9.89
N TRP A 192 4.12 3.88 -9.17
CA TRP A 192 3.84 5.02 -8.31
C TRP A 192 4.93 5.25 -7.25
N PHE A 193 5.48 4.18 -6.64
CA PHE A 193 6.43 4.34 -5.54
C PHE A 193 7.73 5.01 -6.01
N VAL A 194 8.12 4.77 -7.27
CA VAL A 194 9.31 5.39 -7.86
C VAL A 194 9.12 6.90 -7.98
N LEU A 195 7.94 7.38 -8.35
CA LEU A 195 7.65 8.81 -8.42
C LEU A 195 7.67 9.45 -7.04
N GLU A 196 6.99 8.83 -6.07
CA GLU A 196 6.97 9.30 -4.68
C GLU A 196 8.38 9.27 -4.07
N ALA A 197 9.19 8.28 -4.44
CA ALA A 197 10.61 8.22 -4.10
C ALA A 197 11.37 9.40 -4.71
N MET A 198 11.28 9.64 -6.03
CA MET A 198 11.97 10.78 -6.66
C MET A 198 11.63 12.12 -6.01
N GLU A 199 10.41 12.26 -5.49
CA GLU A 199 9.94 13.47 -4.81
C GLU A 199 10.23 13.50 -3.30
N GLY A 200 10.85 12.46 -2.73
CA GLY A 200 11.19 12.41 -1.31
C GLY A 200 9.98 12.29 -0.37
N LYS A 201 8.83 11.83 -0.88
CA LYS A 201 7.57 11.77 -0.13
C LYS A 201 7.42 10.52 0.72
N LEU A 202 8.19 9.48 0.42
CA LEU A 202 8.18 8.25 1.21
C LEU A 202 9.02 8.48 2.47
N PRO A 203 8.55 8.05 3.66
CA PRO A 203 9.37 8.11 4.87
C PRO A 203 10.61 7.20 4.73
N MET A 204 10.48 6.12 3.95
CA MET A 204 11.54 5.16 3.67
C MET A 204 11.22 4.43 2.36
N LEU A 205 12.25 4.06 1.61
CA LEU A 205 12.10 3.23 0.42
C LEU A 205 11.73 1.79 0.79
N PRO A 206 10.89 1.11 -0.01
CA PRO A 206 10.57 -0.29 0.23
C PRO A 206 11.73 -1.23 -0.07
N LEU A 207 12.61 -0.82 -0.98
CA LEU A 207 13.78 -1.56 -1.44
C LEU A 207 14.89 -0.61 -1.84
N VAL A 208 16.11 -1.13 -1.85
CA VAL A 208 17.30 -0.47 -2.41
C VAL A 208 18.09 -1.45 -3.28
N ASN A 209 18.94 -0.94 -4.16
CA ASN A 209 19.94 -1.77 -4.82
C ASN A 209 20.93 -2.32 -3.79
N THR A 210 21.42 -3.55 -3.98
CA THR A 210 22.40 -4.16 -3.06
C THR A 210 23.74 -3.41 -3.05
N ASN A 211 24.12 -2.84 -4.20
CA ASN A 211 25.27 -1.98 -4.36
C ASN A 211 24.85 -0.62 -4.94
N PRO A 212 24.30 0.29 -4.10
CA PRO A 212 23.74 1.53 -4.58
C PRO A 212 24.82 2.54 -4.99
N HIS A 213 24.60 3.21 -6.12
CA HIS A 213 25.43 4.33 -6.53
C HIS A 213 24.99 5.61 -5.80
N ILE A 214 25.82 6.08 -4.86
CA ILE A 214 25.56 7.29 -4.07
C ILE A 214 26.21 8.50 -4.76
N ILE A 215 25.43 9.56 -4.88
CA ILE A 215 25.84 10.88 -5.35
C ILE A 215 25.86 11.78 -4.13
N ASN A 216 27.06 12.16 -3.69
CA ASN A 216 27.20 13.15 -2.63
C ASN A 216 26.90 14.53 -3.21
N SER A 217 26.05 15.29 -2.52
CA SER A 217 25.71 16.68 -2.89
C SER A 217 26.78 17.66 -2.43
#